data_AF-A0A3N5XXR0-F1
#
_entry.id   AF-A0A3N5XXR0-F1
#
_cell.length_a   1.000
_cell.length_b   1.000
_cell.length_c   1.000
_cell.angle_alpha   90.00
_cell.angle_beta   90.00
_cell.angle_gamma   90.00
#
_symmetry.space_group_name_H-M   'P 1'
#
loop_
_entity.id
_entity.type
_entity.pdbx_description
1 polymer ?
#
loop_
_entity_poly.entity_id
_entity_poly.type
_entity_poly.pdbx_seq_one_letter_code
_entity_poly.pdbx_strand_id
1 'polypeptide(L)' 'MLKKIKCPACQVEGTMSLVELDYIGPYRCWKCRALFTVEIKNDELVSYKYLSEEELKKQQELRETQNKYKKDD' A
#
# COMPACT_ATOMS: atom_id res chain seq x y z
N MET A 1 4.98 -20.00 7.62
CA MET A 1 3.82 -19.96 8.55
C MET A 1 2.71 -19.12 7.94
N LEU A 2 1.44 -19.47 8.13
CA LEU A 2 0.31 -18.68 7.63
C LEU A 2 -0.05 -17.59 8.64
N LYS A 3 -0.07 -16.32 8.21
CA LYS A 3 -0.39 -15.15 9.02
C LYS A 3 -1.62 -14.44 8.51
N LYS A 4 -2.48 -14.03 9.43
CA LYS A 4 -3.70 -13.29 9.14
C LYS A 4 -3.38 -11.80 9.07
N ILE A 5 -3.62 -11.18 7.93
CA ILE A 5 -3.42 -9.76 7.66
C ILE A 5 -4.79 -9.17 7.36
N LYS A 6 -5.25 -8.25 8.22
CA LYS A 6 -6.50 -7.51 7.99
C LYS A 6 -6.24 -6.35 7.05
N CYS A 7 -6.94 -6.32 5.92
CA CYS A 7 -6.84 -5.20 4.99
C CYS A 7 -7.55 -3.98 5.60
N PRO A 8 -6.85 -2.85 5.78
CA PRO A 8 -7.48 -1.69 6.39
C PRO A 8 -8.53 -1.02 5.46
N ALA A 9 -8.46 -1.24 4.12
CA ALA A 9 -9.33 -0.56 3.15
C ALA A 9 -10.71 -1.21 3.01
N CYS A 10 -10.77 -2.54 3.09
CA CYS A 10 -12.02 -3.30 2.93
C CYS A 10 -12.32 -4.22 4.11
N GLN A 11 -11.49 -4.16 5.16
CA GLN A 11 -11.59 -4.92 6.40
C GLN A 11 -11.59 -6.45 6.22
N VAL A 12 -11.20 -6.95 5.04
CA VAL A 12 -11.11 -8.39 4.78
C VAL A 12 -9.89 -8.98 5.48
N GLU A 13 -10.04 -10.16 6.05
CA GLU A 13 -8.92 -10.96 6.53
C GLU A 13 -8.31 -11.72 5.34
N GLY A 14 -7.02 -11.51 5.10
CA GLY A 14 -6.22 -12.29 4.16
C GLY A 14 -5.20 -13.13 4.89
N THR A 15 -4.77 -14.24 4.31
CA THR A 15 -3.69 -15.06 4.86
C THR A 15 -2.46 -14.95 3.97
N MET A 16 -1.29 -14.66 4.56
CA MET A 16 -0.01 -14.61 3.85
C MET A 16 0.97 -15.60 4.47
N SER A 17 1.73 -16.28 3.62
CA SER A 17 2.79 -17.17 4.09
C SER A 17 4.05 -16.35 4.33
N LEU A 18 4.46 -16.23 5.60
CA LEU A 18 5.70 -15.59 5.99
C LEU A 18 6.72 -16.62 6.47
N VAL A 19 7.98 -16.41 6.07
CA VAL A 19 9.12 -17.21 6.50
C VAL A 19 9.68 -16.66 7.81
N GLU A 20 9.70 -15.33 7.96
CA GLU A 20 10.24 -14.62 9.12
C GLU A 20 9.11 -14.12 10.03
N LEU A 21 9.41 -13.95 11.33
CA LEU A 21 8.49 -13.40 12.35
C LEU A 21 8.31 -11.89 12.21
N ASP A 22 9.30 -11.23 11.63
CA ASP A 22 9.33 -9.81 11.34
C ASP A 22 9.31 -9.63 9.81
N TYR A 23 8.37 -8.83 9.31
CA TYR A 23 8.24 -8.59 7.89
C TYR A 23 7.79 -7.16 7.63
N ILE A 24 8.52 -6.46 6.77
CA ILE A 24 8.17 -5.12 6.33
C ILE A 24 8.15 -5.15 4.81
N GLY A 25 6.98 -4.95 4.22
CA GLY A 25 6.87 -5.01 2.77
C GLY A 25 5.50 -4.63 2.22
N PRO A 26 5.41 -4.46 0.89
CA PRO A 26 4.17 -4.15 0.23
C PRO A 26 3.25 -5.36 0.25
N TYR A 27 2.06 -5.19 0.82
CA TYR A 27 0.98 -6.15 0.78
C TYR A 27 -0.11 -5.68 -0.16
N ARG A 28 -0.55 -6.60 -1.03
CA ARG A 28 -1.66 -6.36 -1.95
C ARG A 28 -2.89 -7.11 -1.45
N CYS A 29 -3.95 -6.36 -1.18
CA CYS A 29 -5.22 -6.98 -0.82
C CYS A 29 -5.79 -7.78 -2.00
N TRP A 30 -6.19 -9.02 -1.76
CA TRP A 30 -6.81 -9.87 -2.78
C TRP A 30 -8.21 -9.39 -3.18
N LYS A 31 -8.97 -8.80 -2.23
CA LYS A 31 -10.37 -8.36 -2.44
C LYS A 31 -10.46 -6.99 -3.12
N CYS A 32 -9.90 -5.94 -2.51
CA CYS A 32 -9.99 -4.58 -3.05
C CYS A 32 -8.80 -4.18 -3.93
N ARG A 33 -7.79 -5.06 -4.10
CA ARG A 33 -6.56 -4.80 -4.85
C ARG A 33 -5.74 -3.60 -4.37
N ALA A 34 -6.08 -3.02 -3.21
CA ALA A 34 -5.32 -1.94 -2.58
C ALA A 34 -3.89 -2.41 -2.24
N LEU A 35 -2.94 -1.52 -2.47
CA LEU A 35 -1.52 -1.72 -2.18
C LEU A 35 -1.15 -0.86 -0.98
N PHE A 36 -0.59 -1.47 0.06
CA PHE A 36 -0.14 -0.78 1.26
C PHE A 36 1.04 -1.53 1.86
N THR A 37 1.91 -0.83 2.58
CA THR A 37 3.02 -1.46 3.26
C THR A 37 2.57 -1.93 4.64
N VAL A 38 2.82 -3.19 4.98
CA VAL A 38 2.56 -3.73 6.32
C VAL A 38 3.88 -3.95 7.03
N GLU A 39 3.88 -3.64 8.33
CA GLU A 39 4.96 -3.96 9.27
C GLU A 39 4.41 -4.99 10.26
N ILE A 40 4.99 -6.18 10.22
CA ILE A 40 4.74 -7.29 11.12
C ILE A 40 5.99 -7.42 11.99
N LYS A 41 5.81 -7.47 13.31
CA LYS A 41 6.87 -7.81 14.25
C LYS A 41 6.35 -8.80 15.27
N ASN A 42 7.21 -9.72 15.69
CA ASN A 42 6.84 -10.77 16.66
C ASN A 42 5.51 -11.44 16.31
N ASP A 43 5.31 -11.83 15.04
CA ASP A 43 4.09 -12.52 14.59
C ASP A 43 2.83 -11.66 14.44
N GLU A 44 2.83 -10.43 14.95
CA GLU A 44 1.68 -9.54 14.98
C GLU A 44 1.82 -8.36 14.01
N LEU A 45 0.70 -7.98 13.38
CA LEU A 45 0.66 -6.80 12.53
C LEU A 45 0.73 -5.55 13.41
N VAL A 46 1.90 -4.91 13.45
CA VAL A 46 2.16 -3.73 14.28
C VAL A 46 1.62 -2.48 13.64
N SER A 47 1.77 -2.34 12.31
CA SER A 47 1.35 -1.14 11.60
C SER A 47 1.12 -1.38 10.12
N TYR A 48 0.29 -0.54 9.52
CA TYR A 48 0.12 -0.43 8.08
C TYR A 48 0.35 1.02 7.67
N LYS A 49 1.17 1.22 6.64
CA LYS A 49 1.29 2.49 5.93
C LYS A 49 0.54 2.36 4.62
N TYR A 50 -0.59 3.04 4.53
CA TYR A 50 -1.18 3.34 3.25
C TYR A 50 -0.21 4.19 2.44
N LEU A 51 -0.11 3.92 1.15
CA LEU A 51 0.18 5.01 0.22
C LEU A 51 -1.05 5.93 0.30
N SER A 52 -0.99 6.94 1.17
CA SER A 52 -2.09 7.88 1.39
C SER A 52 -2.43 8.63 0.11
N GLU A 53 -3.70 9.03 0.00
CA GLU A 53 -4.24 9.83 -1.11
C GLU A 53 -3.44 11.12 -1.39
N GLU A 54 -2.69 11.64 -0.43
CA GLU A 54 -1.75 12.77 -0.62
C GLU A 54 -0.60 12.44 -1.58
N GLU A 55 -0.05 11.21 -1.55
CA GLU A 55 0.97 10.77 -2.51
C GLU A 55 0.34 10.42 -3.86
N LEU A 56 -0.90 9.93 -3.87
CA LEU A 56 -1.66 9.69 -5.10
C LEU A 56 -2.01 11.01 -5.81
N LYS A 57 -2.42 12.05 -5.06
CA LYS A 57 -2.74 13.40 -5.58
C LYS A 57 -1.50 14.14 -6.10
N LYS A 58 -0.38 14.11 -5.37
CA LYS A 58 0.88 14.72 -5.83
C LYS A 58 1.33 14.15 -7.19
N GLN A 59 1.16 12.85 -7.42
CA GLN A 59 1.49 12.25 -8.72
C GLN A 59 0.55 12.68 -9.85
N GLN A 60 -0.69 13.05 -9.55
CA GLN A 60 -1.67 13.49 -10.54
C GLN A 60 -1.47 14.97 -10.91
N GLU A 61 -1.22 15.85 -9.94
CA GLU A 61 -0.96 17.28 -10.17
C GLU A 61 0.34 17.55 -10.97
N LEU A 62 1.38 16.73 -10.77
CA LEU A 62 2.63 16.82 -11.54
C LEU A 62 2.45 16.47 -13.03
N ARG A 63 1.47 15.63 -13.37
CA ARG A 63 1.18 15.24 -14.76
C ARG A 63 0.42 16.32 -15.51
N GLU A 64 -0.45 17.07 -14.83
CA GLU A 64 -1.20 18.17 -15.44
C GLU A 64 -0.34 19.42 -15.67
N THR A 65 0.70 19.63 -14.86
CA THR A 65 1.57 20.81 -14.98
C THR A 65 2.52 20.73 -16.18
N GLN A 66 3.05 19.54 -16.53
CA GLN A 66 3.94 19.41 -17.70
C GLN A 66 3.22 19.59 -19.05
N ASN A 67 1.91 19.37 -19.12
CA ASN A 67 1.18 19.45 -20.38
C ASN A 67 0.82 20.90 -20.78
N LYS A 68 1.03 21.88 -19.88
CA LYS A 68 0.82 23.31 -20.17
C LYS A 68 2.08 24.05 -20.65
N TYR A 69 3.28 23.48 -20.50
CA TYR A 69 4.54 24.08 -20.95
C TYR A 69 5.00 23.62 -22.36
N LYS A 70 4.16 22.89 -23.11
CA LYS A 70 4.43 22.45 -24.50
C LYS A 70 3.46 23.02 -25.54
N LYS A 71 2.98 24.25 -25.32
CA LYS A 71 2.25 25.04 -26.33
C LYS A 71 2.76 26.49 -26.30
N ASP A 72 4.04 26.66 -26.55
CA ASP A 72 4.66 27.91 -27.00
C ASP A 72 6.06 27.56 -27.54
N ASP A 73 6.08 26.92 -28.72
CA ASP A 73 7.05 27.12 -29.82
C ASP A 73 6.47 26.44 -31.08
#